data_AF-A0A3N4M9B6-F1
#
_entry.id   AF-A0A3N4M9B6-F1
#
_cell.length_a   1.000
_cell.length_b   1.000
_cell.length_c   1.000
_cell.angle_alpha   90.00
_cell.angle_beta   90.00
_cell.angle_gamma   90.00
#
_symmetry.space_group_name_H-M   'P 1'
#
loop_
_entity.id
_entity.type
_entity.pdbx_description
1 polymer ?
#
loop_
_entity_poly.entity_id
_entity_poly.type
_entity_poly.pdbx_seq_one_letter_code
_entity_poly.pdbx_strand_id
1 'polypeptide(L)'
;MSHTALKTASLFLICGLVWLAGYNRLLVRLTTFFPRTHPGLLQYFMNAAFIAVSAVLIYLVIRHDFSRNNAYFSQYRHLFYEHPVPMWIYQWGTLKFLAVNDAAAKKYGYTRKEFEKMDILSIRDPSSIPAVLADVNRTNKNIDYRGIWQHKKKNGELFYVELYSHYTRYNGKEARIVMAIDIDSEVRSTIRAKDIGTRYELLAQVTQDCIYY
;
A
#
# COMPACT_ATOMS: atom_id res chain seq x y z
N MET A 1 0.33 14.71 5.13
CA MET A 1 1.08 15.36 6.22
C MET A 1 1.11 16.89 6.14
N SER A 2 1.18 17.51 4.95
CA SER A 2 1.22 19.00 4.86
C SER A 2 -0.04 19.69 5.36
N HIS A 3 -1.24 19.17 5.06
CA HIS A 3 -2.49 19.84 5.44
C HIS A 3 -2.78 19.83 6.95
N THR A 4 -2.42 18.77 7.66
CA THR A 4 -2.59 18.71 9.12
C THR A 4 -1.56 19.60 9.82
N ALA A 5 -0.28 19.52 9.43
CA ALA A 5 0.77 20.40 9.95
C ALA A 5 0.48 21.89 9.69
N LEU A 6 -0.07 22.23 8.52
CA LEU A 6 -0.47 23.60 8.20
C LEU A 6 -1.65 24.05 9.06
N LYS A 7 -2.67 23.19 9.26
CA LYS A 7 -3.81 23.50 10.13
C LYS A 7 -3.39 23.69 11.59
N THR A 8 -2.49 22.86 12.10
CA THR A 8 -1.98 23.01 13.48
C THR A 8 -1.13 24.27 13.64
N ALA A 9 -0.28 24.59 12.66
CA ALA A 9 0.49 25.83 12.63
C ALA A 9 -0.42 27.07 12.54
N SER A 10 -1.45 27.06 11.69
CA SER A 10 -2.42 28.15 11.57
C SER A 10 -3.22 28.35 12.86
N LEU A 11 -3.66 27.26 13.51
CA LEU A 11 -4.38 27.35 14.79
C LEU A 11 -3.49 27.95 15.88
N PHE A 12 -2.23 27.52 15.96
CA PHE A 12 -1.26 28.06 16.91
C PHE A 12 -0.98 29.54 16.67
N LEU A 13 -0.82 29.95 15.41
CA LEU A 13 -0.61 31.34 15.01
C LEU A 13 -1.79 32.22 15.42
N ILE A 14 -3.03 31.74 15.23
CA ILE A 14 -4.24 32.46 15.66
C ILE A 14 -4.27 32.58 17.19
N CYS A 15 -4.04 31.50 17.93
CA CYS A 15 -4.00 31.53 19.40
C CYS A 15 -2.92 32.48 19.94
N GLY A 16 -1.73 32.49 19.32
CA GLY A 16 -0.63 33.39 19.67
C GLY A 16 -0.97 34.86 19.42
N LEU A 17 -1.61 35.17 18.30
CA LEU A 17 -2.06 36.54 17.99
C LEU A 17 -3.14 37.03 18.97
N VAL A 18 -4.09 36.16 19.32
CA VAL A 18 -5.13 36.47 20.32
C VAL A 18 -4.50 36.72 21.69
N TRP A 19 -3.51 35.90 22.08
CA TRP A 19 -2.76 36.09 23.33
C TRP A 19 -2.00 37.43 23.31
N LEU A 20 -1.25 37.73 22.25
CA LEU A 20 -0.49 38.98 22.13
C LEU A 20 -1.39 40.21 22.25
N ALA A 21 -2.55 40.20 21.60
CA ALA A 21 -3.51 41.30 21.62
C ALA A 21 -4.24 41.45 22.96
N GLY A 22 -4.51 40.34 23.65
CA GLY A 22 -5.24 40.30 24.92
C GLY A 22 -4.36 40.45 26.17
N TYR A 23 -3.06 40.15 26.06
CA TYR A 23 -2.15 39.98 27.20
C TYR A 23 -2.09 41.22 28.09
N ASN A 24 -1.87 42.40 27.52
CA ASN A 24 -1.76 43.64 28.30
C ASN A 24 -3.07 43.97 29.04
N ARG A 25 -4.22 43.76 28.40
CA ARG A 25 -5.53 44.00 29.03
C ARG A 25 -5.80 43.03 30.18
N LEU A 26 -5.41 41.78 30.00
CA LEU A 26 -5.57 40.74 31.01
C LEU A 26 -4.64 40.94 32.20
N LEU A 27 -3.38 41.30 31.96
CA LEU A 27 -2.40 41.58 33.00
C LEU A 27 -2.86 42.75 33.88
N VAL A 28 -3.32 43.85 33.30
CA VAL A 28 -3.83 45.02 34.04
C VAL A 28 -5.09 44.67 34.86
N ARG A 29 -5.99 43.86 34.32
CA ARG A 29 -7.15 43.37 35.09
C ARG A 29 -6.74 42.49 36.27
N LEU A 30 -5.73 41.64 36.11
CA LEU A 30 -5.27 40.76 37.18
C LEU A 30 -4.47 41.50 38.25
N THR A 31 -3.67 42.49 37.88
CA THR A 31 -2.94 43.33 38.85
C THR A 31 -3.88 44.22 39.67
N THR A 32 -4.97 44.70 39.06
CA THR A 32 -6.01 45.46 39.79
C THR A 32 -6.83 44.56 40.72
N PHE A 33 -7.07 43.30 40.34
CA PHE A 33 -7.76 42.33 41.18
C PHE A 33 -6.89 41.80 42.33
N PHE A 34 -5.58 41.68 42.12
CA PHE A 34 -4.60 41.27 43.14
C PHE A 34 -3.55 42.36 43.39
N PRO A 35 -3.93 43.47 44.04
CA PRO A 35 -3.05 44.63 44.24
C PRO A 35 -1.90 44.38 45.21
N ARG A 36 -1.97 43.32 46.04
CA ARG A 36 -0.91 42.96 47.01
C ARG A 36 0.21 42.11 46.40
N THR A 37 0.02 41.58 45.19
CA THR A 37 1.03 40.76 44.51
C THR A 37 1.90 41.59 43.58
N HIS A 38 3.20 41.31 43.56
CA HIS A 38 4.12 41.98 42.66
C HIS A 38 3.72 41.72 41.18
N PRO A 39 3.53 42.76 40.35
CA PRO A 39 3.08 42.60 38.95
C PRO A 39 3.95 41.66 38.11
N GLY A 40 5.26 41.63 38.38
CA GLY A 40 6.19 40.72 37.70
C GLY A 40 5.88 39.24 37.95
N LEU A 41 5.45 38.86 39.18
CA LEU A 41 5.07 37.48 39.49
C LEU A 41 3.82 37.06 38.70
N LEU A 42 2.81 37.92 38.64
CA LEU A 42 1.60 37.68 37.84
C LEU A 42 1.93 37.47 36.36
N GLN A 43 2.86 38.25 35.80
CA GLN A 43 3.36 38.07 34.45
C GLN A 43 4.04 36.71 34.23
N TYR A 44 4.92 36.27 35.14
CA TYR A 44 5.53 34.94 35.04
C TYR A 44 4.50 33.82 35.08
N PHE A 45 3.51 33.91 35.99
CA PHE A 45 2.43 32.92 36.08
C PHE A 45 1.57 32.87 34.82
N MET A 46 1.19 34.03 34.26
CA MET A 46 0.42 34.09 33.01
C MET A 46 1.18 33.46 31.83
N ASN A 47 2.46 33.77 31.70
CA ASN A 47 3.29 33.20 30.63
C ASN A 47 3.49 31.70 30.81
N ALA A 48 3.73 31.23 32.03
CA ALA A 48 3.83 29.81 32.34
C ALA A 48 2.53 29.06 32.05
N ALA A 49 1.38 29.63 32.41
CA ALA A 49 0.06 29.06 32.11
C ALA A 49 -0.18 28.94 30.60
N PHE A 50 0.18 29.96 29.82
CA PHE A 50 0.08 29.91 28.36
C PHE A 50 0.96 28.82 27.75
N ILE A 51 2.21 28.68 28.20
CA ILE A 51 3.13 27.62 27.73
C ILE A 51 2.57 26.24 28.09
N ALA A 52 2.07 26.05 29.31
CA ALA A 52 1.50 24.77 29.74
C ALA A 52 0.25 24.39 28.92
N VAL A 53 -0.69 25.31 28.74
CA VAL A 53 -1.92 25.08 27.96
C VAL A 53 -1.59 24.79 26.50
N SER A 54 -0.66 25.56 25.91
CA SER A 54 -0.26 25.34 24.52
C SER A 54 0.49 24.02 24.32
N ALA A 55 1.36 23.62 25.24
CA ALA A 55 2.03 22.32 25.21
C ALA A 55 1.03 21.15 25.28
N VAL A 56 0.04 21.23 26.19
CA VAL A 56 -1.02 20.21 26.30
C VAL A 56 -1.86 20.17 25.02
N LEU A 57 -2.24 21.32 24.46
CA LEU A 57 -3.00 21.38 23.21
C LEU A 57 -2.23 20.74 22.05
N ILE A 58 -0.94 21.06 21.89
CA ILE A 58 -0.07 20.47 20.87
C ILE A 58 0.00 18.95 21.04
N TYR A 59 0.22 18.48 22.27
CA TYR A 59 0.27 17.05 22.58
C TYR A 59 -1.05 16.34 22.21
N LEU A 60 -2.19 16.91 22.57
CA LEU A 60 -3.50 16.33 22.26
C LEU A 60 -3.76 16.26 20.76
N VAL A 61 -3.41 17.30 20.01
CA VAL A 61 -3.58 17.34 18.55
C VAL A 61 -2.68 16.32 17.87
N ILE A 62 -1.39 16.25 18.25
CA ILE A 62 -0.47 15.24 17.72
C ILE A 62 -0.97 13.83 18.02
N ARG A 63 -1.43 13.59 19.26
CA ARG A 63 -1.96 12.29 19.69
C ARG A 63 -3.21 11.89 18.92
N HIS A 64 -4.12 12.82 18.66
CA HIS A 64 -5.34 12.57 17.90
C HIS A 64 -5.04 12.21 16.43
N ASP A 65 -4.16 12.98 15.78
CA ASP A 65 -3.76 12.74 14.38
C ASP A 65 -3.00 11.41 14.23
N PHE A 66 -2.14 11.08 15.18
CA PHE A 66 -1.42 9.80 15.21
C PHE A 66 -2.39 8.63 15.34
N SER A 67 -3.39 8.74 16.23
CA SER A 67 -4.41 7.69 16.41
C SER A 67 -5.24 7.48 15.14
N ARG A 68 -5.60 8.55 14.42
CA ARG A 68 -6.33 8.43 13.14
C ARG A 68 -5.48 7.74 12.08
N ASN A 69 -4.23 8.14 11.90
CA ASN A 69 -3.34 7.51 10.91
C ASN A 69 -3.15 6.02 11.18
N ASN A 70 -3.00 5.63 12.45
CA ASN A 70 -2.87 4.22 12.82
C ASN A 70 -4.15 3.41 12.56
N ALA A 71 -5.33 4.01 12.77
CA ALA A 71 -6.61 3.37 12.47
C ALA A 71 -6.77 3.13 10.97
N TYR A 72 -6.50 4.15 10.14
CA TYR A 72 -6.52 3.99 8.67
C TYR A 72 -5.52 2.94 8.20
N PHE A 73 -4.28 2.98 8.69
CA PHE A 73 -3.26 2.00 8.32
C PHE A 73 -3.69 0.57 8.68
N SER A 74 -4.30 0.38 9.85
CA SER A 74 -4.80 -0.93 10.29
C SER A 74 -5.95 -1.42 9.43
N GLN A 75 -6.88 -0.54 9.03
CA GLN A 75 -8.00 -0.89 8.16
C GLN A 75 -7.53 -1.26 6.75
N TYR A 76 -6.64 -0.47 6.13
CA TYR A 76 -6.06 -0.81 4.83
C TYR A 76 -5.25 -2.10 4.89
N ARG A 77 -4.51 -2.30 5.98
CA ARG A 77 -3.75 -3.53 6.20
C ARG A 77 -4.70 -4.74 6.23
N HIS A 78 -5.77 -4.66 6.99
CA HIS A 78 -6.77 -5.72 7.08
C HIS A 78 -7.42 -6.02 5.72
N LEU A 79 -7.86 -4.98 4.99
CA LEU A 79 -8.41 -5.12 3.63
C LEU A 79 -7.42 -5.79 2.67
N PHE A 80 -6.11 -5.48 2.76
CA PHE A 80 -5.10 -6.12 1.94
C PHE A 80 -4.95 -7.62 2.29
N TYR A 81 -4.78 -7.96 3.56
CA TYR A 81 -4.50 -9.34 3.99
C TYR A 81 -5.70 -10.27 3.75
N GLU A 82 -6.92 -9.78 3.94
CA GLU A 82 -8.16 -10.57 3.80
C GLU A 82 -8.76 -10.55 2.39
N HIS A 83 -8.16 -9.78 1.47
CA HIS A 83 -8.64 -9.75 0.10
C HIS A 83 -8.59 -11.16 -0.54
N PRO A 84 -9.65 -11.61 -1.23
CA PRO A 84 -9.76 -12.98 -1.74
C PRO A 84 -8.84 -13.26 -2.94
N VAL A 85 -8.40 -12.22 -3.65
CA VAL A 85 -7.46 -12.35 -4.78
C VAL A 85 -6.03 -12.30 -4.28
N PRO A 86 -5.13 -13.18 -4.77
CA PRO A 86 -3.70 -13.10 -4.49
C PRO A 86 -3.11 -11.71 -4.79
N MET A 87 -2.49 -11.12 -3.77
CA MET A 87 -1.83 -9.83 -3.89
C MET A 87 -0.51 -9.81 -3.12
N TRP A 88 0.44 -9.04 -3.63
CA TRP A 88 1.70 -8.79 -2.97
C TRP A 88 2.25 -7.42 -3.28
N ILE A 89 3.16 -6.97 -2.43
CA ILE A 89 3.96 -5.78 -2.62
C ILE A 89 5.41 -6.23 -2.72
N TYR A 90 6.15 -5.77 -3.73
CA TYR A 90 7.57 -6.05 -3.88
C TYR A 90 8.38 -4.76 -4.06
N GLN A 91 9.65 -4.78 -3.64
CA GLN A 91 10.55 -3.64 -3.78
C GLN A 91 11.07 -3.53 -5.22
N TRP A 92 10.97 -2.37 -5.85
CA TRP A 92 11.33 -2.22 -7.27
C TRP A 92 12.80 -2.57 -7.56
N GLY A 93 13.73 -2.10 -6.72
CA GLY A 93 15.17 -2.27 -6.99
C GLY A 93 15.73 -3.67 -6.70
N THR A 94 15.13 -4.41 -5.76
CA THR A 94 15.64 -5.73 -5.33
C THR A 94 14.72 -6.88 -5.71
N LEU A 95 13.51 -6.57 -6.18
CA LEU A 95 12.45 -7.52 -6.49
C LEU A 95 11.97 -8.39 -5.31
N LYS A 96 12.44 -8.11 -4.10
CA LYS A 96 12.06 -8.84 -2.88
C LYS A 96 10.63 -8.53 -2.50
N PHE A 97 9.91 -9.54 -2.02
CA PHE A 97 8.60 -9.33 -1.44
C PHE A 97 8.72 -8.50 -0.16
N LEU A 98 7.84 -7.51 -0.02
CA LEU A 98 7.70 -6.64 1.15
C LEU A 98 6.44 -6.98 1.96
N ALA A 99 5.39 -7.45 1.29
CA ALA A 99 4.16 -7.92 1.91
C ALA A 99 3.43 -8.88 0.96
N VAL A 100 2.74 -9.88 1.50
CA VAL A 100 1.94 -10.85 0.73
C VAL A 100 0.66 -11.13 1.51
N ASN A 101 -0.49 -11.13 0.83
CA ASN A 101 -1.76 -11.40 1.48
C ASN A 101 -2.04 -12.90 1.68
N ASP A 102 -3.12 -13.22 2.37
CA ASP A 102 -3.44 -14.61 2.72
C ASP A 102 -3.89 -15.43 1.52
N ALA A 103 -4.59 -14.81 0.56
CA ALA A 103 -4.95 -15.46 -0.68
C ALA A 103 -3.70 -15.91 -1.47
N ALA A 104 -2.67 -15.08 -1.56
CA ALA A 104 -1.40 -15.43 -2.21
C ALA A 104 -0.65 -16.52 -1.42
N ALA A 105 -0.52 -16.39 -0.09
CA ALA A 105 0.08 -17.43 0.74
C ALA A 105 -0.57 -18.80 0.50
N LYS A 106 -1.90 -18.85 0.53
CA LYS A 106 -2.68 -20.06 0.29
C LYS A 106 -2.53 -20.59 -1.14
N LYS A 107 -2.64 -19.72 -2.15
CA LYS A 107 -2.62 -20.13 -3.56
C LYS A 107 -1.27 -20.70 -4.00
N TYR A 108 -0.17 -20.07 -3.55
CA TYR A 108 1.18 -20.46 -3.92
C TYR A 108 1.77 -21.54 -3.00
N GLY A 109 1.17 -21.77 -1.83
CA GLY A 109 1.59 -22.80 -0.88
C GLY A 109 2.81 -22.41 -0.04
N TYR A 110 3.13 -21.12 0.05
CA TYR A 110 4.21 -20.60 0.90
C TYR A 110 3.64 -19.86 2.09
N THR A 111 4.36 -19.91 3.22
CA THR A 111 4.06 -19.04 4.35
C THR A 111 4.52 -17.60 4.06
N ARG A 112 3.94 -16.61 4.74
CA ARG A 112 4.39 -15.20 4.60
C ARG A 112 5.88 -15.03 4.93
N LYS A 113 6.39 -15.74 5.94
CA LYS A 113 7.81 -15.72 6.33
C LYS A 113 8.73 -16.30 5.24
N GLU A 114 8.25 -17.26 4.46
CA GLU A 114 8.99 -17.77 3.30
C GLU A 114 9.02 -16.73 2.19
N PHE A 115 7.86 -16.14 1.87
CA PHE A 115 7.76 -15.05 0.89
C PHE A 115 8.68 -13.88 1.21
N GLU A 116 8.78 -13.44 2.47
CA GLU A 116 9.68 -12.35 2.89
C GLU A 116 11.17 -12.60 2.59
N LYS A 117 11.57 -13.87 2.42
CA LYS A 117 12.94 -14.27 2.08
C LYS A 117 13.14 -14.46 0.57
N MET A 118 12.08 -14.35 -0.21
CA MET A 118 12.05 -14.61 -1.66
C MET A 118 11.91 -13.30 -2.44
N ASP A 119 12.08 -13.42 -3.76
CA ASP A 119 11.78 -12.39 -4.74
C ASP A 119 10.71 -12.87 -5.73
N ILE A 120 10.22 -11.96 -6.56
CA ILE A 120 9.20 -12.27 -7.56
C ILE A 120 9.68 -13.26 -8.64
N LEU A 121 10.99 -13.50 -8.76
CA LEU A 121 11.56 -14.43 -9.73
C LEU A 121 11.47 -15.88 -9.21
N SER A 122 11.47 -16.05 -7.89
CA SER A 122 11.39 -17.34 -7.22
C SER A 122 10.08 -18.09 -7.50
N ILE A 123 9.00 -17.37 -7.85
CA ILE A 123 7.69 -17.93 -8.24
C ILE A 123 7.54 -18.09 -9.77
N ARG A 124 8.63 -17.98 -10.52
CA ARG A 124 8.65 -18.10 -11.99
C ARG A 124 9.35 -19.38 -12.42
N ASP A 125 9.09 -19.76 -13.66
CA ASP A 125 9.97 -20.70 -14.35
C ASP A 125 11.28 -19.98 -14.74
N PRO A 126 12.45 -20.62 -14.59
CA PRO A 126 13.74 -20.02 -14.95
C PRO A 126 13.80 -19.51 -16.39
N SER A 127 13.14 -20.19 -17.34
CA SER A 127 13.09 -19.78 -18.75
C SER A 127 12.38 -18.44 -18.96
N SER A 128 11.46 -18.08 -18.05
CA SER A 128 10.66 -16.85 -18.13
C SER A 128 11.33 -15.64 -17.50
N ILE A 129 12.40 -15.82 -16.72
CA ILE A 129 13.07 -14.75 -15.97
C ILE A 129 13.50 -13.57 -16.87
N PRO A 130 14.12 -13.78 -18.06
CA PRO A 130 14.51 -12.66 -18.93
C PRO A 130 13.32 -11.79 -19.35
N ALA A 131 12.19 -12.41 -19.67
CA ALA A 131 10.97 -11.69 -20.04
C ALA A 131 10.39 -10.91 -18.86
N VAL A 132 10.42 -11.48 -17.65
CA VAL A 132 9.98 -10.80 -16.42
C VAL A 132 10.82 -9.55 -16.15
N LEU A 133 12.15 -9.66 -16.27
CA LEU A 133 13.05 -8.51 -16.05
C LEU A 133 12.83 -7.40 -17.09
N ALA A 134 12.65 -7.78 -18.36
CA ALA A 134 12.32 -6.82 -19.43
C ALA A 134 11.00 -6.10 -19.14
N ASP A 135 9.98 -6.84 -18.70
CA ASP A 135 8.69 -6.27 -18.34
C ASP A 135 8.81 -5.30 -17.15
N VAL A 136 9.53 -5.68 -16.09
CA VAL A 136 9.81 -4.79 -14.94
C VAL A 136 10.46 -3.49 -15.39
N ASN A 137 11.53 -3.57 -16.19
CA ASN A 137 12.30 -2.41 -16.66
C ASN A 137 11.51 -1.48 -17.60
N ARG A 138 10.62 -2.03 -18.41
CA ARG A 138 9.77 -1.25 -19.32
C ARG A 138 8.78 -0.35 -18.56
N THR A 139 8.54 -0.61 -17.29
CA THR A 139 7.41 0.00 -16.64
C THR A 139 7.65 1.42 -16.16
N ASN A 140 6.74 2.30 -16.52
CA ASN A 140 6.63 3.65 -15.98
C ASN A 140 5.72 3.67 -14.72
N LYS A 141 5.53 4.84 -14.12
CA LYS A 141 4.73 5.01 -12.90
C LYS A 141 3.22 4.75 -13.06
N ASN A 142 2.70 4.51 -14.27
CA ASN A 142 1.27 4.64 -14.61
C ASN A 142 0.60 3.43 -15.29
N ILE A 143 1.14 2.21 -15.23
CA ILE A 143 0.52 1.07 -15.93
C ILE A 143 -0.08 0.09 -14.94
N ASP A 144 -1.38 -0.22 -15.08
CA ASP A 144 -2.15 -1.15 -14.25
C ASP A 144 -2.20 -2.59 -14.78
N TYR A 145 -2.06 -2.84 -16.09
CA TYR A 145 -2.12 -4.21 -16.69
C TYR A 145 -0.75 -4.72 -17.15
N ARG A 146 -0.43 -5.99 -16.85
CA ARG A 146 0.88 -6.61 -17.11
C ARG A 146 0.83 -7.86 -17.98
N GLY A 147 -0.37 -8.28 -18.39
CA GLY A 147 -0.52 -9.49 -19.21
C GLY A 147 -0.68 -10.77 -18.40
N ILE A 148 -0.77 -11.87 -19.16
CA ILE A 148 -0.87 -13.22 -18.64
C ILE A 148 0.53 -13.81 -18.48
N TRP A 149 0.79 -14.39 -17.33
CA TRP A 149 2.06 -15.02 -16.99
C TRP A 149 1.87 -16.40 -16.40
N GLN A 150 2.82 -17.28 -16.67
CA GLN A 150 2.90 -18.56 -15.97
C GLN A 150 3.69 -18.39 -14.66
N HIS A 151 3.10 -18.85 -13.57
CA HIS A 151 3.69 -18.85 -12.24
C HIS A 151 3.86 -20.29 -11.75
N LYS A 152 4.71 -20.45 -10.74
CA LYS A 152 5.04 -21.73 -10.11
C LYS A 152 4.71 -21.71 -8.62
N LYS A 153 3.96 -22.70 -8.15
CA LYS A 153 3.69 -22.93 -6.72
C LYS A 153 4.89 -23.60 -6.03
N LYS A 154 4.85 -23.68 -4.69
CA LYS A 154 5.88 -24.38 -3.89
C LYS A 154 6.07 -25.85 -4.25
N ASN A 155 4.98 -26.53 -4.61
CA ASN A 155 4.99 -27.93 -5.06
C ASN A 155 5.50 -28.11 -6.51
N GLY A 156 5.88 -27.03 -7.20
CA GLY A 156 6.34 -27.05 -8.59
C GLY A 156 5.22 -26.96 -9.64
N GLU A 157 3.95 -26.99 -9.25
CA GLU A 157 2.82 -26.89 -10.18
C GLU A 157 2.81 -25.52 -10.87
N LEU A 158 2.68 -25.54 -12.20
CA LEU A 158 2.57 -24.35 -13.03
C LEU A 158 1.11 -23.99 -13.28
N PHE A 159 0.82 -22.69 -13.20
CA PHE A 159 -0.52 -22.15 -13.44
C PHE A 159 -0.46 -20.76 -14.06
N TYR A 160 -1.52 -20.37 -14.77
CA TYR A 160 -1.62 -19.06 -15.41
C TYR A 160 -2.28 -18.03 -14.51
N VAL A 161 -1.68 -16.84 -14.48
CA VAL A 161 -2.24 -15.67 -13.80
C VAL A 161 -2.26 -14.46 -14.72
N GLU A 162 -3.32 -13.69 -14.63
CA GLU A 162 -3.40 -12.36 -15.20
C GLU A 162 -2.92 -11.35 -14.16
N LEU A 163 -1.92 -10.55 -14.53
CA LEU A 163 -1.26 -9.65 -13.61
C LEU A 163 -1.69 -8.21 -13.83
N TYR A 164 -2.06 -7.57 -12.72
CA TYR A 164 -2.21 -6.13 -12.62
C TYR A 164 -1.20 -5.59 -11.62
N SER A 165 -0.56 -4.46 -11.90
CA SER A 165 0.47 -3.93 -11.00
C SER A 165 0.55 -2.43 -11.03
N HIS A 166 0.61 -1.77 -9.88
CA HIS A 166 0.71 -0.32 -9.80
C HIS A 166 1.97 0.10 -9.02
N TYR A 167 2.63 1.17 -9.45
CA TYR A 167 3.78 1.74 -8.73
C TYR A 167 3.30 2.41 -7.44
N THR A 168 3.98 2.16 -6.32
CA THR A 168 3.62 2.76 -5.04
C THR A 168 4.84 3.02 -4.17
N ARG A 169 4.63 3.72 -3.06
CA ARG A 169 5.62 3.84 -1.99
C ARG A 169 5.13 3.07 -0.77
N TYR A 170 5.89 2.06 -0.36
CA TYR A 170 5.57 1.23 0.79
C TYR A 170 6.70 1.30 1.82
N ASN A 171 6.39 1.71 3.05
CA ASN A 171 7.36 1.95 4.13
C ASN A 171 8.56 2.81 3.68
N GLY A 172 8.30 3.87 2.91
CA GLY A 172 9.33 4.77 2.39
C GLY A 172 10.13 4.24 1.18
N LYS A 173 9.92 2.99 0.77
CA LYS A 173 10.61 2.36 -0.36
C LYS A 173 9.79 2.45 -1.63
N GLU A 174 10.46 2.60 -2.77
CA GLU A 174 9.84 2.41 -4.08
C GLU A 174 9.45 0.95 -4.25
N ALA A 175 8.17 0.73 -4.52
CA ALA A 175 7.58 -0.59 -4.51
C ALA A 175 6.53 -0.71 -5.61
N ARG A 176 6.06 -1.92 -5.81
CA ARG A 176 4.88 -2.19 -6.62
C ARG A 176 3.93 -3.07 -5.85
N ILE A 177 2.65 -2.70 -5.90
CA ILE A 177 1.58 -3.62 -5.56
C ILE A 177 1.21 -4.41 -6.81
N VAL A 178 0.93 -5.69 -6.65
CA VAL A 178 0.54 -6.61 -7.71
C VAL A 178 -0.69 -7.36 -7.25
N MET A 179 -1.65 -7.49 -8.16
CA MET A 179 -2.78 -8.40 -8.06
C MET A 179 -2.61 -9.48 -9.13
N ALA A 180 -2.79 -10.73 -8.74
CA ALA A 180 -2.69 -11.87 -9.63
C ALA A 180 -4.00 -12.65 -9.63
N ILE A 181 -4.76 -12.47 -10.71
CA ILE A 181 -6.01 -13.17 -10.93
C ILE A 181 -5.66 -14.53 -11.53
N ASP A 182 -6.12 -15.60 -10.88
CA ASP A 182 -5.97 -16.94 -11.41
C ASP A 182 -6.91 -17.14 -12.59
N ILE A 183 -6.35 -17.51 -13.73
CA ILE A 183 -7.07 -17.76 -14.99
C ILE A 183 -6.70 -19.12 -15.58
N ASP A 184 -6.11 -20.01 -14.77
CA ASP A 184 -5.59 -21.29 -15.25
C ASP A 184 -6.69 -22.17 -15.85
N SER A 185 -7.89 -22.13 -15.27
CA SER A 185 -9.01 -22.94 -15.73
C SER A 185 -9.51 -22.49 -17.11
N GLU A 186 -9.54 -21.19 -17.34
CA GLU A 186 -9.99 -20.50 -18.54
C GLU A 186 -8.98 -20.70 -19.68
N VAL A 187 -7.70 -20.51 -19.39
CA VAL A 187 -6.61 -20.72 -20.34
C VAL A 187 -6.55 -22.19 -20.77
N ARG A 188 -6.60 -23.14 -19.82
CA ARG A 188 -6.56 -24.57 -20.17
C ARG A 188 -7.81 -25.02 -20.93
N SER A 189 -8.98 -24.48 -20.61
CA SER A 189 -10.21 -24.78 -21.36
C SER A 189 -10.12 -24.29 -22.80
N THR A 190 -9.57 -23.09 -23.00
CA THR A 190 -9.36 -22.50 -24.34
C THR A 190 -8.35 -23.31 -25.16
N ILE A 191 -7.23 -23.72 -24.54
CA ILE A 191 -6.21 -24.55 -25.20
C ILE A 191 -6.81 -25.91 -25.61
N ARG A 192 -7.57 -26.57 -24.71
CA ARG A 192 -8.24 -27.85 -25.02
C ARG A 192 -9.26 -27.70 -26.15
N ALA A 193 -10.06 -26.64 -26.14
CA ALA A 193 -11.04 -26.40 -27.19
C ALA A 193 -10.36 -26.25 -28.57
N LYS A 194 -9.22 -25.56 -28.60
CA LYS A 194 -8.44 -25.37 -29.84
C LYS A 194 -7.84 -26.68 -30.36
N ASP A 195 -7.27 -27.49 -29.46
CA ASP A 195 -6.67 -28.79 -29.82
C ASP A 195 -7.71 -29.78 -30.36
N ILE A 196 -8.88 -29.83 -29.72
CA ILE A 196 -10.03 -30.62 -30.18
C ILE A 196 -10.47 -30.17 -31.58
N GLY A 197 -10.59 -28.86 -31.82
CA GLY A 197 -10.94 -28.31 -33.13
C GLY A 197 -9.97 -28.72 -34.22
N THR A 198 -8.67 -28.52 -34.00
CA THR A 198 -7.61 -28.91 -34.94
C THR A 198 -7.61 -30.43 -35.22
N ARG A 199 -7.84 -31.25 -34.19
CA ARG A 199 -7.91 -32.71 -34.37
C ARG A 199 -9.11 -33.13 -35.22
N TYR A 200 -10.28 -32.49 -35.05
CA TYR A 200 -11.44 -32.77 -35.90
C TYR A 200 -11.21 -32.35 -37.36
N GLU A 201 -10.56 -31.21 -37.60
CA GLU A 201 -10.19 -30.77 -38.95
C GLU A 201 -9.26 -31.76 -39.65
N LEU A 202 -8.24 -32.24 -38.93
CA LEU A 202 -7.30 -33.25 -39.46
C LEU A 202 -7.99 -34.58 -39.74
N LEU A 203 -8.87 -35.03 -38.85
CA LEU A 203 -9.66 -36.25 -39.08
C LEU A 203 -10.59 -36.10 -40.28
N ALA A 204 -11.26 -34.95 -40.43
CA ALA A 204 -12.11 -34.69 -41.58
C ALA A 204 -11.32 -34.75 -42.90
N GLN A 205 -10.13 -34.15 -42.96
CA GLN A 205 -9.24 -34.23 -44.13
C GLN A 205 -8.82 -35.67 -44.45
N VAL A 206 -8.33 -36.42 -43.45
CA VAL A 206 -7.90 -37.81 -43.66
C VAL A 206 -9.08 -38.70 -44.09
N THR A 207 -10.26 -38.50 -43.51
CA THR A 207 -11.46 -39.27 -43.91
C THR A 207 -11.97 -38.91 -45.29
N GLN A 208 -11.85 -37.65 -45.73
CA GLN A 208 -12.17 -37.28 -47.12
C GLN A 208 -11.23 -38.00 -48.09
N ASP A 209 -9.92 -38.04 -47.82
CA ASP A 209 -8.96 -38.72 -48.67
C ASP A 209 -9.19 -40.25 -48.75
N CYS A 210 -9.77 -40.87 -47.70
CA CYS A 210 -10.12 -42.29 -47.70
C CYS A 210 -11.44 -42.62 -48.43
N ILE A 211 -12.32 -41.65 -48.70
CA ILE A 211 -13.63 -41.89 -49.35
C ILE A 211 -13.54 -41.73 -50.87
N TYR A 212 -12.47 -41.12 -51.40
CA TYR A 212 -12.29 -40.89 -52.84
C TYR A 212 -11.39 -41.92 -53.56
N TYR A 213 -11.17 -43.11 -52.97
CA TYR A 213 -10.48 -44.25 -53.61
C TYR A 213 -11.36 -45.50 -53.67
#